data_AF-A0A4Y5YJA4-F1
#
_entry.id   AF-A0A4Y5YJA4-F1
#
_cell.length_a   1.000
_cell.length_b   1.000
_cell.length_c   1.000
_cell.angle_alpha   90.00
_cell.angle_beta   90.00
_cell.angle_gamma   90.00
#
_symmetry.space_group_name_H-M   'P 1'
#
loop_
_entity.id
_entity.type
_entity.pdbx_description
1 polymer ?
#
loop_
_entity_poly.entity_id
_entity_poly.type
_entity_poly.pdbx_seq_one_letter_code
_entity_poly.pdbx_strand_id
1 'polypeptide(L)'
;MKKSIVNGLICATLVLTASTSVMADEQTSKTTSNAYKMVLIEDVPGVDALQFGDVKEGLTATLSASKFAVDEYSRNVNLCAGYIKLADMEKAEKACSAAVKSARTQPAIPSMTVRAYAYNNRGVMKLMSHDSLGALADFKHAAEVDNNGIYQHNVERLEAALNSDQNGMM
;
A
#
# COMPACT_ATOMS: atom_id res chain seq x y z
N MET A 1 28.24 -27.00 -0.07
CA MET A 1 26.81 -26.66 0.12
C MET A 1 26.51 -25.46 -0.77
N LYS A 2 25.75 -25.66 -1.86
CA LYS A 2 25.41 -24.60 -2.81
C LYS A 2 24.29 -23.74 -2.22
N LYS A 3 24.52 -22.44 -2.07
CA LYS A 3 23.48 -21.47 -1.70
C LYS A 3 22.56 -21.31 -2.92
N SER A 4 21.35 -21.85 -2.86
CA SER A 4 20.30 -21.51 -3.82
C SER A 4 19.83 -20.09 -3.53
N ILE A 5 20.22 -19.16 -4.40
CA ILE A 5 19.63 -17.83 -4.47
C ILE A 5 18.28 -18.04 -5.13
N VAL A 6 17.22 -18.10 -4.33
CA VAL A 6 15.85 -18.09 -4.86
C VAL A 6 15.61 -16.66 -5.33
N ASN A 7 15.77 -16.43 -6.63
CA ASN A 7 15.22 -15.26 -7.32
C ASN A 7 13.69 -15.44 -7.34
N GLY A 8 13.04 -15.19 -6.19
CA GLY A 8 11.59 -15.11 -6.12
C GLY A 8 11.14 -13.88 -6.89
N LEU A 9 10.44 -14.09 -8.01
CA LEU A 9 9.58 -13.04 -8.54
C LEU A 9 8.61 -12.68 -7.42
N ILE A 10 8.68 -11.46 -6.91
CA ILE A 10 7.70 -10.95 -5.95
C ILE A 10 6.39 -10.78 -6.74
N CYS A 11 5.54 -11.81 -6.75
CA CYS A 11 4.18 -11.70 -7.24
C CYS A 11 3.37 -10.87 -6.23
N ALA A 12 2.65 -9.88 -6.73
CA ALA A 12 1.81 -9.01 -5.91
C ALA A 12 0.37 -9.14 -6.43
N THR A 13 -0.52 -9.73 -5.64
CA THR A 13 -1.95 -9.63 -5.91
C THR A 13 -2.44 -8.28 -5.40
N LEU A 14 -3.03 -7.57 -6.35
CA LEU A 14 -3.42 -6.19 -6.21
C LEU A 14 -4.90 -6.13 -5.85
N VAL A 15 -5.19 -5.74 -4.61
CA VAL A 15 -6.07 -4.62 -4.23
C VAL A 15 -6.61 -4.87 -2.83
N LEU A 16 -6.12 -4.08 -1.87
CA LEU A 16 -6.75 -3.91 -0.57
C LEU A 16 -7.32 -2.48 -0.48
N THR A 17 -8.61 -2.34 -0.18
CA THR A 17 -9.31 -1.04 -0.28
C THR A 17 -9.41 -0.29 1.05
N ALA A 18 -8.79 0.89 1.20
CA ALA A 18 -9.06 1.78 2.33
C ALA A 18 -10.13 2.81 1.97
N SER A 19 -11.22 2.83 2.71
CA SER A 19 -12.29 3.81 2.52
C SER A 19 -12.07 5.00 3.46
N THR A 20 -11.94 6.20 2.91
CA THR A 20 -12.28 7.41 3.64
C THR A 20 -13.76 7.67 3.38
N SER A 21 -14.55 7.88 4.42
CA SER A 21 -15.97 8.21 4.27
C SER A 21 -16.11 9.61 3.68
N VAL A 22 -16.11 9.70 2.36
CA VAL A 22 -16.59 10.87 1.61
C VAL A 22 -17.85 10.42 0.91
N MET A 23 -18.98 10.99 1.30
CA MET A 23 -20.28 10.67 0.72
C MET A 23 -20.26 11.06 -0.75
N ALA A 24 -20.34 10.07 -1.64
CA ALA A 24 -20.60 10.30 -3.05
C ALA A 24 -21.49 9.17 -3.60
N ASP A 25 -22.45 9.64 -4.39
CA ASP A 25 -23.69 9.05 -4.88
C ASP A 25 -23.58 7.65 -5.51
N GLU A 26 -24.65 6.88 -5.35
CA GLU A 26 -24.80 5.50 -5.81
C GLU A 26 -25.45 5.49 -7.19
N GLN A 27 -24.66 5.29 -8.27
CA GLN A 27 -25.25 4.89 -9.55
C GLN A 27 -24.34 4.01 -10.42
N THR A 28 -24.73 2.73 -10.47
CA THR A 28 -24.68 1.76 -11.58
C THR A 28 -23.33 1.31 -12.19
N SER A 29 -22.90 0.13 -11.76
CA SER A 29 -22.35 -0.98 -12.58
C SER A 29 -21.20 -0.70 -13.56
N LYS A 30 -20.10 -0.21 -13.00
CA LYS A 30 -18.75 -0.76 -13.18
C LYS A 30 -18.13 -0.47 -11.82
N THR A 31 -17.82 -1.45 -10.99
CA THR A 31 -17.42 -1.20 -9.59
C THR A 31 -16.03 -0.52 -9.54
N THR A 32 -15.93 0.73 -9.96
CA THR A 32 -14.85 1.64 -9.62
C THR A 32 -15.05 1.96 -8.16
N SER A 33 -14.57 1.06 -7.31
CA SER A 33 -14.54 1.28 -5.87
C SER A 33 -13.93 2.66 -5.61
N ASN A 34 -14.69 3.50 -4.91
CA ASN A 34 -14.22 4.77 -4.38
C ASN A 34 -13.21 4.58 -3.22
N ALA A 35 -12.60 3.42 -3.06
CA ALA A 35 -11.57 3.23 -2.07
C ALA A 35 -10.20 3.49 -2.67
N TYR A 36 -9.28 3.95 -1.81
CA TYR A 36 -7.87 3.95 -2.15
C TYR A 36 -7.35 2.51 -2.12
N LYS A 37 -6.55 2.15 -3.12
CA LYS A 37 -6.07 0.79 -3.32
C LYS A 37 -4.67 0.64 -2.74
N MET A 38 -4.45 -0.37 -1.93
CA MET A 38 -3.14 -0.74 -1.38
C MET A 38 -2.68 -2.05 -2.00
N VAL A 39 -1.36 -2.23 -1.99
CA VAL A 39 -0.67 -3.42 -2.49
C VAL A 39 -0.35 -4.35 -1.34
N LEU A 40 -0.55 -5.65 -1.55
CA LEU A 40 -0.02 -6.72 -0.72
C LEU A 40 1.02 -7.51 -1.53
N ILE A 41 2.03 -8.03 -0.84
CA ILE A 41 3.04 -8.92 -1.41
C ILE A 41 2.67 -10.35 -1.05
N GLU A 42 2.53 -11.20 -2.06
CA GLU A 42 2.18 -12.62 -1.89
C GLU A 42 3.30 -13.41 -1.20
N ASP A 43 3.03 -14.68 -0.94
CA ASP A 43 3.98 -15.63 -0.32
C ASP A 43 4.49 -15.20 1.07
N VAL A 44 3.79 -14.27 1.72
CA VAL A 44 4.04 -13.87 3.11
C VAL A 44 2.94 -14.45 4.00
N PRO A 45 3.28 -15.19 5.08
CA PRO A 45 2.30 -15.75 6.00
C PRO A 45 1.32 -14.69 6.51
N GLY A 46 0.02 -14.94 6.35
CA GLY A 46 -1.05 -14.04 6.79
C GLY A 46 -1.58 -13.08 5.73
N VAL A 47 -1.00 -13.01 4.54
CA VAL A 47 -1.44 -12.06 3.51
C VAL A 47 -2.84 -12.36 2.97
N ASP A 48 -3.19 -13.62 2.79
CA ASP A 48 -4.56 -14.00 2.39
C ASP A 48 -5.57 -13.51 3.44
N ALA A 49 -5.27 -13.70 4.73
CA ALA A 49 -6.09 -13.20 5.82
C ALA A 49 -6.22 -11.66 5.79
N LEU A 50 -5.12 -10.94 5.50
CA LEU A 50 -5.18 -9.48 5.30
C LEU A 50 -6.08 -9.11 4.11
N GLN A 51 -6.01 -9.87 3.02
CA GLN A 51 -6.77 -9.65 1.79
C GLN A 51 -8.27 -9.88 1.99
N PHE A 52 -8.65 -10.92 2.74
CA PHE A 52 -10.05 -11.30 2.97
C PHE A 52 -10.69 -10.63 4.20
N GLY A 53 -9.94 -9.81 4.93
CA GLY A 53 -10.46 -8.97 6.01
C GLY A 53 -10.27 -9.53 7.43
N ASP A 54 -9.62 -10.68 7.58
CA ASP A 54 -9.17 -11.25 8.84
C ASP A 54 -7.89 -10.56 9.34
N VAL A 55 -7.97 -9.23 9.47
CA VAL A 55 -6.81 -8.33 9.63
C VAL A 55 -5.94 -8.70 10.83
N LYS A 56 -6.54 -9.06 11.97
CA LYS A 56 -5.79 -9.43 13.19
C LYS A 56 -5.02 -10.73 13.02
N GLU A 57 -5.62 -11.72 12.36
CA GLU A 57 -4.97 -13.00 12.06
C GLU A 57 -3.82 -12.78 11.08
N GLY A 58 -4.08 -12.03 10.00
CA GLY A 58 -3.08 -11.71 9.00
C GLY A 58 -1.87 -10.95 9.58
N LEU A 59 -2.12 -9.96 10.45
CA LEU A 59 -1.07 -9.25 11.18
C LEU A 59 -0.28 -10.18 12.10
N THR A 60 -0.96 -11.06 12.84
CA THR A 60 -0.30 -12.02 13.75
C THR A 60 0.63 -12.94 12.97
N ALA A 61 0.14 -13.56 11.89
CA ALA A 61 0.94 -14.44 11.05
C ALA A 61 2.11 -13.70 10.38
N THR A 62 1.89 -12.48 9.88
CA THR A 62 2.94 -11.66 9.25
C THR A 62 4.03 -11.28 10.25
N LEU A 63 3.67 -10.99 11.51
CA LEU A 63 4.63 -10.67 12.58
C LEU A 63 5.41 -11.90 13.04
N SER A 64 4.74 -13.04 13.15
CA SER A 64 5.34 -14.31 13.61
C SER A 64 6.23 -15.00 12.57
N ALA A 65 6.10 -14.64 11.28
CA ALA A 65 6.90 -15.24 10.22
C ALA A 65 8.40 -15.07 10.46
N SER A 66 9.19 -16.13 10.26
CA SER A 66 10.64 -16.10 10.42
C SER A 66 11.32 -15.09 9.49
N LYS A 67 12.36 -14.39 9.96
CA LYS A 67 13.18 -13.48 9.13
C LYS A 67 13.94 -14.20 8.01
N PHE A 68 14.09 -15.52 8.13
CA PHE A 68 14.69 -16.36 7.08
C PHE A 68 13.70 -16.69 5.95
N ALA A 69 12.40 -16.61 6.23
CA ALA A 69 11.34 -16.93 5.27
C ALA A 69 10.82 -15.68 4.56
N VAL A 70 10.75 -14.54 5.26
CA VAL A 70 10.21 -13.29 4.72
C VAL A 70 11.17 -12.14 4.99
N ASP A 71 11.59 -11.47 3.92
CA ASP A 71 12.46 -10.30 3.99
C ASP A 71 11.76 -9.09 4.63
N GLU A 72 12.57 -8.12 5.07
CA GLU A 72 12.08 -6.96 5.79
C GLU A 72 11.16 -6.07 4.94
N TYR A 73 11.41 -5.96 3.64
CA TYR A 73 10.61 -5.12 2.76
C TYR A 73 9.20 -5.73 2.59
N SER A 74 9.12 -7.01 2.21
CA SER A 74 7.85 -7.69 1.96
C SER A 74 6.96 -7.72 3.21
N ARG A 75 7.57 -7.96 4.37
CA ARG A 75 6.89 -7.89 5.65
C ARG A 75 6.30 -6.51 5.92
N ASN A 76 7.10 -5.46 5.76
CA ASN A 76 6.67 -4.11 6.11
C ASN A 76 5.61 -3.55 5.15
N VAL A 77 5.61 -3.94 3.87
CA VAL A 77 4.52 -3.60 2.93
C VAL A 77 3.19 -4.17 3.40
N ASN A 78 3.17 -5.44 3.81
CA ASN A 78 1.96 -6.12 4.29
C ASN A 78 1.52 -5.60 5.66
N LEU A 79 2.45 -5.38 6.60
CA LEU A 79 2.14 -4.76 7.89
C LEU A 79 1.58 -3.35 7.73
N CYS A 80 2.13 -2.54 6.81
CA CYS A 80 1.61 -1.21 6.49
C CYS A 80 0.13 -1.29 6.11
N ALA A 81 -0.23 -2.12 5.12
CA ALA A 81 -1.62 -2.29 4.70
C ALA A 81 -2.53 -2.83 5.83
N GLY A 82 -2.04 -3.81 6.60
CA GLY A 82 -2.79 -4.39 7.72
C GLY A 82 -3.06 -3.39 8.85
N TYR A 83 -2.07 -2.58 9.24
CA TYR A 83 -2.26 -1.58 10.29
C TYR A 83 -3.13 -0.40 9.84
N ILE A 84 -3.06 -0.01 8.56
CA ILE A 84 -4.00 0.94 7.97
C ILE A 84 -5.43 0.42 8.11
N LYS A 85 -5.68 -0.85 7.76
CA LYS A 85 -7.00 -1.50 7.91
C LYS A 85 -7.46 -1.64 9.35
N LEU A 86 -6.53 -1.84 10.28
CA LEU A 86 -6.82 -1.89 11.71
C LEU A 86 -7.05 -0.48 12.32
N ALA A 87 -6.83 0.58 11.55
CA ALA A 87 -6.82 1.97 12.01
C ALA A 87 -5.75 2.26 13.10
N ASP A 88 -4.70 1.44 13.18
CA ASP A 88 -3.57 1.64 14.09
C ASP A 88 -2.50 2.50 13.39
N MET A 89 -2.73 3.81 13.34
CA MET A 89 -1.92 4.73 12.53
C MET A 89 -0.47 4.83 13.02
N GLU A 90 -0.21 4.68 14.32
CA GLU A 90 1.16 4.69 14.85
C GLU A 90 1.98 3.51 14.30
N LYS A 91 1.39 2.30 14.29
CA LYS A 91 2.06 1.13 13.71
C LYS A 91 2.08 1.18 12.19
N ALA A 92 1.04 1.72 11.56
CA ALA A 92 1.00 1.92 10.12
C ALA A 92 2.15 2.83 9.68
N GLU A 93 2.33 4.00 10.29
CA GLU A 93 3.40 4.94 9.95
C GLU A 93 4.78 4.29 10.03
N LYS A 94 5.04 3.55 11.13
CA LYS A 94 6.30 2.81 11.33
C LYS A 94 6.52 1.78 10.23
N ALA A 95 5.53 0.95 9.93
CA ALA A 95 5.64 -0.10 8.92
C ALA A 95 5.78 0.47 7.50
N CYS A 96 4.96 1.46 7.12
CA CYS A 96 5.03 2.08 5.79
C CYS A 96 6.36 2.81 5.57
N SER A 97 6.88 3.51 6.61
CA SER A 97 8.18 4.17 6.54
C SER A 97 9.33 3.18 6.44
N ALA A 98 9.26 2.06 7.18
CA ALA A 98 10.22 0.97 7.06
C ALA A 98 10.21 0.36 5.64
N ALA A 99 9.03 0.13 5.05
CA ALA A 99 8.91 -0.38 3.68
C ALA A 99 9.59 0.55 2.65
N VAL A 100 9.33 1.86 2.73
CA VAL A 100 9.98 2.86 1.85
C VAL A 100 11.49 2.89 2.07
N LYS A 101 11.94 2.80 3.32
CA LYS A 101 13.38 2.76 3.66
C LYS A 101 14.05 1.53 3.04
N SER A 102 13.49 0.34 3.25
CA SER A 102 14.01 -0.92 2.70
C SER A 102 14.07 -0.88 1.17
N ALA A 103 13.05 -0.31 0.51
CA ALA A 103 12.99 -0.18 -0.94
C ALA A 103 14.06 0.77 -1.52
N ARG A 104 14.59 1.72 -0.73
CA ARG A 104 15.66 2.63 -1.15
C ARG A 104 17.06 2.06 -0.97
N THR A 105 17.22 1.09 -0.07
CA THR A 105 18.54 0.59 0.35
C THR A 105 18.94 -0.73 -0.31
N GLN A 106 18.03 -1.44 -0.98
CA GLN A 106 18.30 -2.76 -1.54
C GLN A 106 18.62 -2.69 -3.06
N PRO A 107 19.88 -2.93 -3.46
CA PRO A 107 20.31 -2.79 -4.86
C PRO A 107 19.81 -3.90 -5.81
N ALA A 108 19.25 -5.00 -5.29
CA ALA A 108 18.87 -6.20 -6.06
C ALA A 108 17.35 -6.41 -6.23
N ILE A 109 16.54 -5.51 -5.67
CA ILE A 109 15.10 -5.46 -5.97
C ILE A 109 14.94 -4.86 -7.38
N PRO A 110 13.99 -5.29 -8.24
CA PRO A 110 13.69 -4.59 -9.49
C PRO A 110 13.28 -3.14 -9.13
N SER A 111 14.23 -2.22 -9.19
CA SER A 111 14.38 -1.19 -8.14
C SER A 111 13.38 -0.04 -8.21
N MET A 112 12.52 -0.07 -9.22
CA MET A 112 11.52 0.95 -9.48
C MET A 112 10.13 0.45 -9.04
N THR A 113 9.59 -0.60 -9.67
CA THR A 113 8.25 -1.13 -9.36
C THR A 113 7.99 -1.39 -7.87
N VAL A 114 8.99 -1.92 -7.17
CA VAL A 114 8.85 -2.27 -5.75
C VAL A 114 8.85 -1.03 -4.84
N ARG A 115 9.47 0.08 -5.28
CA ARG A 115 9.30 1.37 -4.60
C ARG A 115 7.86 1.85 -4.76
N ALA A 116 7.25 1.68 -5.93
CA ALA A 116 5.86 2.10 -6.16
C ALA A 116 4.89 1.48 -5.15
N TYR A 117 5.03 0.19 -4.80
CA TYR A 117 4.22 -0.45 -3.76
C TYR A 117 4.30 0.28 -2.39
N ALA A 118 5.52 0.54 -1.92
CA ALA A 118 5.73 1.14 -0.61
C ALA A 118 5.29 2.61 -0.56
N TYR A 119 5.58 3.38 -1.60
CA TYR A 119 5.09 4.75 -1.71
C TYR A 119 3.57 4.80 -1.80
N ASN A 120 2.96 3.93 -2.61
CA ASN A 120 1.50 3.85 -2.71
C ASN A 120 0.85 3.57 -1.34
N ASN A 121 1.31 2.55 -0.61
CA ASN A 121 0.70 2.23 0.69
C ASN A 121 0.94 3.34 1.72
N ARG A 122 2.13 3.98 1.72
CA ARG A 122 2.40 5.13 2.60
C ARG A 122 1.53 6.35 2.25
N GLY A 123 1.21 6.55 0.98
CA GLY A 123 0.28 7.59 0.53
C GLY A 123 -1.11 7.40 1.14
N VAL A 124 -1.63 6.17 1.14
CA VAL A 124 -2.90 5.84 1.82
C VAL A 124 -2.82 6.12 3.32
N MET A 125 -1.73 5.72 3.99
CA MET A 125 -1.52 5.97 5.42
C MET A 125 -1.52 7.47 5.75
N LYS A 126 -0.77 8.28 4.98
CA LYS A 126 -0.70 9.73 5.17
C LYS A 126 -2.05 10.38 4.96
N LEU A 127 -2.78 9.95 3.93
CA LEU A 127 -4.12 10.47 3.67
C LEU A 127 -5.06 10.18 4.85
N MET A 128 -5.01 8.97 5.41
CA MET A 128 -5.80 8.61 6.59
C MET A 128 -5.34 9.35 7.86
N SER A 129 -4.11 9.86 7.87
CA SER A 129 -3.56 10.74 8.90
C SER A 129 -3.75 12.23 8.58
N HIS A 130 -4.63 12.58 7.63
CA HIS A 130 -4.91 13.95 7.20
C HIS A 130 -3.74 14.72 6.55
N ASP A 131 -2.69 14.03 6.10
CA ASP A 131 -1.59 14.59 5.32
C ASP A 131 -1.84 14.39 3.82
N SER A 132 -2.80 15.13 3.26
CA SER A 132 -3.20 15.01 1.85
C SER A 132 -2.08 15.42 0.88
N LEU A 133 -1.26 16.41 1.22
CA LEU A 133 -0.15 16.84 0.36
C LEU A 133 0.98 15.82 0.35
N GLY A 134 1.35 15.29 1.52
CA GLY A 134 2.33 14.23 1.62
C GLY A 134 1.85 12.92 1.00
N ALA A 135 0.54 12.64 1.04
CA ALA A 135 -0.08 11.51 0.35
C ALA A 135 0.00 11.67 -1.17
N LEU A 136 -0.33 12.85 -1.70
CA LEU A 136 -0.25 13.13 -3.13
C LEU A 136 1.19 12.98 -3.65
N ALA A 137 2.18 13.48 -2.90
CA ALA A 137 3.58 13.31 -3.26
C ALA A 137 3.98 11.83 -3.36
N ASP A 138 3.51 10.99 -2.42
CA ASP A 138 3.79 9.56 -2.44
C ASP A 138 3.06 8.83 -3.58
N PHE A 139 1.80 9.17 -3.85
CA PHE A 139 1.06 8.59 -4.98
C PHE A 139 1.69 8.97 -6.33
N LYS A 140 2.10 10.23 -6.53
CA LYS A 140 2.79 10.66 -7.75
C LYS A 140 4.09 9.91 -7.95
N HIS A 141 4.89 9.77 -6.88
CA HIS A 141 6.11 8.98 -6.92
C HIS A 141 5.83 7.53 -7.35
N ALA A 142 4.74 6.91 -6.88
CA ALA A 142 4.38 5.55 -7.29
C ALA A 142 3.99 5.48 -8.78
N ALA A 143 3.18 6.42 -9.27
CA ALA A 143 2.69 6.46 -10.65
C ALA A 143 3.77 6.82 -11.69
N GLU A 144 4.76 7.64 -11.32
CA GLU A 144 5.91 7.96 -12.18
C GLU A 144 6.80 6.74 -12.45
N VAL A 145 6.82 5.82 -11.49
CA VAL A 145 7.76 4.70 -11.42
C VAL A 145 7.19 3.44 -12.04
N ASP A 146 5.87 3.27 -12.00
CA ASP A 146 5.14 2.15 -12.60
C ASP A 146 3.78 2.66 -13.09
N ASN A 147 3.45 2.36 -14.35
CA ASN A 147 2.23 2.81 -15.01
C ASN A 147 1.02 1.91 -14.68
N ASN A 148 1.08 1.12 -13.61
CA ASN A 148 -0.01 0.28 -13.16
C ASN A 148 -1.25 1.12 -12.77
N GLY A 149 -2.43 0.67 -13.16
CA GLY A 149 -3.71 1.35 -12.92
C GLY A 149 -4.05 1.56 -11.44
N ILE A 150 -3.41 0.86 -10.49
CA ILE A 150 -3.54 1.14 -9.05
C ILE A 150 -3.08 2.55 -8.70
N TYR A 151 -1.87 2.90 -9.15
CA TYR A 151 -1.22 4.13 -8.72
C TYR A 151 -1.86 5.33 -9.41
N GLN A 152 -2.17 5.18 -10.70
CA GLN A 152 -2.97 6.16 -11.44
C GLN A 152 -4.31 6.39 -10.75
N HIS A 153 -5.05 5.33 -10.40
CA HIS A 153 -6.32 5.44 -9.69
C HIS A 153 -6.20 6.25 -8.38
N ASN A 154 -5.17 5.99 -7.58
CA ASN A 154 -4.98 6.70 -6.31
C ASN A 154 -4.57 8.17 -6.50
N VAL A 155 -3.69 8.48 -7.47
CA VAL A 155 -3.31 9.87 -7.81
C VAL A 155 -4.54 10.64 -8.30
N GLU A 156 -5.20 10.14 -9.34
CA GLU A 156 -6.34 10.80 -9.99
C GLU A 156 -7.47 11.07 -8.99
N ARG A 157 -7.74 10.10 -8.12
CA ARG A 157 -8.74 10.24 -7.06
C ARG A 157 -8.40 11.38 -6.10
N LEU A 158 -7.16 11.45 -5.61
CA LEU A 158 -6.78 12.48 -4.64
C LEU A 158 -6.70 13.86 -5.29
N GLU A 159 -6.21 13.95 -6.52
CA GLU A 159 -6.22 15.21 -7.28
C GLU A 159 -7.64 15.73 -7.50
N ALA A 160 -8.59 14.86 -7.87
CA ALA A 160 -9.98 15.23 -8.01
C ALA A 160 -10.57 15.78 -6.71
N ALA A 161 -10.30 15.13 -5.56
CA ALA A 161 -10.77 15.59 -4.25
C ALA A 161 -10.18 16.95 -3.85
N LEU A 162 -8.88 17.16 -4.08
CA LEU A 162 -8.23 18.43 -3.75
C LEU A 162 -8.71 19.58 -4.64
N ASN A 163 -8.99 19.31 -5.91
CA ASN A 163 -9.52 20.32 -6.84
C ASN A 163 -10.98 20.68 -6.53
N SER A 164 -11.81 19.73 -6.08
CA SER A 164 -13.17 20.03 -5.64
C SER A 164 -13.21 20.90 -4.39
N ASP A 165 -12.31 20.63 -3.44
CA ASP A 165 -12.22 21.42 -2.19
C ASP A 165 -11.82 22.88 -2.48
N GLN A 166 -10.94 23.11 -3.45
CA GLN A 166 -10.53 24.45 -3.87
C GLN A 166 -11.65 25.23 -4.57
N ASN A 167 -12.45 24.57 -5.40
CA ASN A 167 -13.56 25.21 -6.11
C ASN A 167 -14.78 25.50 -5.21
N GLY A 168 -14.93 24.81 -4.08
CA GLY A 168 -15.98 25.09 -3.09
C GLY A 168 -15.65 26.25 -2.13
N MET A 169 -14.42 26.79 -2.19
CA MET A 169 -13.96 27.94 -1.41
C MET A 169 -13.88 29.24 -2.21
N MET A 170 -14.26 29.23 -3.50
CA MET A 170 -14.41 30.40 -4.36
C MET A 170 -15.90 30.78 -4.50
#